data_AF-A0ABC9N8W3-F1
#
_entry.id   AF-A0ABC9N8W3-F1
#
_cell.length_a   1.000
_cell.length_b   1.000
_cell.length_c   1.000
_cell.angle_alpha   90.00
_cell.angle_beta   90.00
_cell.angle_gamma   90.00
#
_symmetry.space_group_name_H-M   'P 1'
#
loop_
_entity.id
_entity.type
_entity.pdbx_description
1 polymer ?
#
loop_
_entity_poly.entity_id
_entity_poly.type
_entity_poly.pdbx_seq_one_letter_code
_entity_poly.pdbx_strand_id
1 'polypeptide(L)'
;MNMKNKNNICPVCGQHHIYLPHEVCLVCYQKTKQSSGFYEALKEREKLANEGKVLHHYLIDDWYNIDTNGLGAVQLIGEYILDIIEDDVKHLWHKRRICFMQDMIRELDMKYFAPASKEQIDDFAQAAINFWDGKMTIQDAKAKLRSMEKIIQKDTLKYSDWEPKDFLLWMMETEEVFDWMWDQWFECIHACIPDKCNDELWIKMFHKHFHDEIKAWIDK
;
A
#
# COMPACT_ATOMS: atom_id res chain seq x y z
N MET A 1 -1.39 10.69 -22.56
CA MET A 1 -1.46 9.73 -23.68
C MET A 1 -1.28 8.33 -23.10
N ASN A 2 -2.31 7.48 -23.15
CA ASN A 2 -2.35 6.16 -22.49
C ASN A 2 -1.45 5.16 -23.21
N MET A 3 -0.27 4.89 -22.67
CA MET A 3 0.48 3.69 -23.03
C MET A 3 -0.22 2.50 -22.38
N LYS A 4 -0.90 1.72 -23.23
CA LYS A 4 -1.47 0.42 -22.88
C LYS A 4 -0.35 -0.50 -22.40
N ASN A 5 -0.58 -1.19 -21.30
CA ASN A 5 0.17 -2.37 -20.89
C ASN A 5 0.41 -3.24 -22.14
N LYS A 6 1.66 -3.40 -22.59
CA LYS A 6 2.00 -3.89 -23.95
C LYS A 6 1.38 -5.25 -24.28
N ASN A 7 1.00 -6.03 -23.27
CA ASN A 7 0.41 -7.35 -23.41
C ASN A 7 -1.06 -7.45 -22.92
N ASN A 8 -1.67 -6.37 -22.39
CA ASN A 8 -3.02 -6.39 -21.81
C ASN A 8 -3.24 -7.52 -20.77
N ILE A 9 -2.19 -7.99 -20.09
CA ILE A 9 -2.26 -9.07 -19.10
C ILE A 9 -2.50 -8.49 -17.71
N CYS A 10 -3.31 -9.18 -16.93
CA CYS A 10 -3.63 -8.85 -15.55
C CYS A 10 -2.35 -8.74 -14.73
N PRO A 11 -2.06 -7.59 -14.13
CA PRO A 11 -0.85 -7.38 -13.33
C PRO A 11 -0.84 -8.19 -12.02
N VAL A 12 -2.01 -8.60 -11.52
CA VAL A 12 -2.10 -9.41 -10.29
C VAL A 12 -1.70 -10.85 -10.57
N CYS A 13 -2.38 -11.51 -11.51
CA CYS A 13 -2.15 -12.94 -11.77
C CYS A 13 -1.13 -13.24 -12.87
N GLY A 14 -0.82 -12.28 -13.74
CA GLY A 14 0.09 -12.49 -14.87
C GLY A 14 -0.42 -13.49 -15.93
N GLN A 15 -1.65 -13.97 -15.82
CA GLN A 15 -2.18 -15.08 -16.64
C GLN A 15 -3.26 -14.65 -17.65
N HIS A 16 -4.23 -13.86 -17.19
CA HIS A 16 -5.44 -13.55 -17.95
C HIS A 16 -5.41 -12.12 -18.49
N HIS A 17 -6.19 -11.83 -19.53
CA HIS A 17 -6.30 -10.47 -20.04
C HIS A 17 -7.04 -9.54 -19.06
N ILE A 18 -6.66 -8.27 -19.06
CA ILE A 18 -7.33 -7.20 -18.31
C ILE A 18 -8.77 -7.08 -18.80
N TYR A 19 -9.70 -7.04 -17.85
CA TYR A 19 -11.12 -6.80 -18.06
C TYR A 19 -11.42 -5.34 -17.74
N LEU A 20 -11.46 -4.50 -18.76
CA LEU A 20 -11.81 -3.09 -18.60
C LEU A 20 -13.26 -2.94 -18.09
N PRO A 21 -13.56 -1.94 -17.24
CA PRO A 21 -12.67 -0.87 -16.77
C PRO A 21 -11.79 -1.25 -15.57
N HIS A 22 -11.81 -2.50 -15.09
CA HIS A 22 -11.33 -2.88 -13.76
C HIS A 22 -9.80 -3.03 -13.62
N GLU A 23 -9.01 -2.70 -14.63
CA GLU A 23 -7.52 -2.76 -14.63
C GLU A 23 -6.86 -4.11 -14.24
N VAL A 24 -7.64 -5.12 -13.87
CA VAL A 24 -7.29 -6.51 -13.58
C VAL A 24 -8.16 -7.45 -14.42
N CYS A 25 -7.88 -8.76 -14.42
CA CYS A 25 -8.76 -9.71 -15.12
C CYS A 25 -10.07 -9.96 -14.36
N LEU A 26 -11.08 -10.42 -15.11
CA LEU A 26 -12.40 -10.76 -14.57
C LEU A 26 -12.32 -11.78 -13.41
N VAL A 27 -11.39 -12.74 -13.49
CA VAL A 27 -11.21 -13.76 -12.43
C VAL A 27 -10.75 -13.12 -11.13
N CYS A 28 -9.69 -12.30 -11.16
CA CYS A 28 -9.19 -11.60 -9.98
C CYS A 28 -10.27 -10.68 -9.40
N TYR A 29 -10.96 -9.91 -10.25
CA TYR A 29 -12.05 -9.03 -9.81
C TYR A 29 -13.19 -9.80 -9.12
N GLN A 30 -13.69 -10.88 -9.74
CA GLN A 30 -14.76 -11.70 -9.16
C GLN A 30 -14.35 -12.34 -7.84
N LYS A 31 -13.09 -12.78 -7.74
CA LYS A 31 -12.55 -13.38 -6.53
C LYS A 31 -12.50 -12.38 -5.38
N THR A 32 -12.01 -11.16 -5.62
CA THR A 32 -12.02 -10.10 -4.61
C THR A 32 -13.45 -9.78 -4.14
N LYS A 33 -14.41 -9.74 -5.07
CA LYS A 33 -15.84 -9.53 -4.76
C LYS A 33 -16.43 -10.61 -3.87
N GLN A 34 -15.94 -11.83 -3.99
CA GLN A 34 -16.38 -12.96 -3.16
C GLN A 34 -15.67 -12.97 -1.79
N SER A 35 -14.38 -12.63 -1.74
CA SER A 35 -13.59 -12.70 -0.50
C SER A 35 -13.82 -11.52 0.45
N SER A 36 -14.31 -10.39 -0.04
CA SER A 36 -14.53 -9.17 0.75
C SER A 36 -15.75 -9.20 1.68
N GLY A 37 -16.52 -10.29 1.71
CA GLY A 37 -17.78 -10.35 2.45
C GLY A 37 -18.90 -9.48 1.84
N PHE A 38 -18.69 -8.92 0.64
CA PHE A 38 -19.65 -8.03 -0.01
C PHE A 38 -20.99 -8.72 -0.30
N TYR A 39 -20.95 -9.99 -0.72
CA TYR A 39 -22.17 -10.75 -0.99
C TYR A 39 -23.01 -10.95 0.28
N GLU A 40 -22.36 -11.19 1.41
CA GLU A 40 -22.98 -11.31 2.72
C GLU A 40 -23.57 -9.96 3.17
N ALA A 41 -22.81 -8.88 3.02
CA ALA A 41 -23.27 -7.52 3.33
C ALA A 41 -24.47 -7.10 2.46
N LEU A 42 -24.46 -7.44 1.17
CA LEU A 42 -25.60 -7.21 0.26
C LEU A 42 -26.85 -7.98 0.71
N LYS A 43 -26.73 -9.27 1.04
CA LYS A 43 -27.84 -10.08 1.55
C LYS A 43 -28.41 -9.48 2.83
N GLU A 44 -27.56 -8.99 3.72
CA GLU A 44 -27.98 -8.33 4.96
C GLU A 44 -28.71 -7.01 4.68
N ARG A 45 -28.19 -6.18 3.76
CA ARG A 45 -28.86 -4.94 3.32
C ARG A 45 -30.23 -5.22 2.72
N GLU A 46 -30.35 -6.21 1.84
CA GLU A 46 -31.63 -6.61 1.24
C GLU A 46 -32.63 -7.09 2.30
N LYS A 47 -32.18 -7.91 3.26
CA LYS A 47 -33.00 -8.35 4.39
C LYS A 47 -33.52 -7.15 5.21
N LEU A 48 -32.64 -6.22 5.57
CA LEU A 48 -33.02 -5.05 6.37
C LEU A 48 -33.91 -4.06 5.59
N ALA A 49 -33.70 -3.90 4.28
CA ALA A 49 -34.56 -3.10 3.43
C ALA A 49 -35.99 -3.66 3.37
N ASN A 50 -36.14 -4.99 3.35
CA ASN A 50 -37.44 -5.66 3.45
C ASN A 50 -38.11 -5.46 4.83
N GLU A 51 -37.35 -5.12 5.86
CA GLU A 51 -37.85 -4.71 7.20
C GLU A 51 -38.10 -3.19 7.29
N GLY A 52 -37.94 -2.43 6.20
CA GLY A 52 -38.09 -0.97 6.17
C GLY A 52 -36.92 -0.20 6.80
N LYS A 53 -35.78 -0.84 7.02
CA LYS A 53 -34.57 -0.23 7.58
C LYS A 53 -33.54 0.01 6.49
N VAL A 54 -32.92 1.19 6.51
CA VAL A 54 -31.79 1.51 5.62
C VAL A 54 -30.50 1.11 6.33
N LEU A 55 -29.74 0.20 5.72
CA LEU A 55 -28.36 -0.09 6.14
C LEU A 55 -27.41 0.69 5.23
N HIS A 56 -26.67 1.62 5.83
CA HIS A 56 -25.40 2.08 5.28
C HIS A 56 -24.34 1.09 5.77
N HIS A 57 -23.64 0.47 4.83
CA HIS A 57 -22.58 -0.48 5.13
C HIS A 57 -21.34 -0.02 4.37
N TYR A 58 -20.27 0.29 5.10
CA TYR A 58 -19.03 0.81 4.51
C TYR A 58 -18.51 -0.09 3.39
N LEU A 59 -18.48 -1.42 3.58
CA LEU A 59 -18.16 -2.36 2.48
C LEU A 59 -19.05 -2.15 1.24
N ILE A 60 -20.34 -1.91 1.38
CA ILE A 60 -21.22 -1.71 0.22
C ILE A 60 -20.90 -0.39 -0.49
N ASP A 61 -20.69 0.67 0.27
CA ASP A 61 -20.35 1.98 -0.26
C ASP A 61 -18.96 1.96 -0.93
N ASP A 62 -17.97 1.31 -0.31
CA ASP A 62 -16.63 1.06 -0.86
C ASP A 62 -16.70 0.21 -2.13
N TRP A 63 -17.54 -0.83 -2.16
CA TRP A 63 -17.75 -1.65 -3.36
C TRP A 63 -18.42 -0.91 -4.52
N TYR A 64 -19.37 -0.01 -4.24
CA TYR A 64 -19.94 0.86 -5.30
C TYR A 64 -18.90 1.88 -5.82
N ASN A 65 -17.98 2.32 -4.97
CA ASN A 65 -16.82 3.11 -5.38
C ASN A 65 -15.82 2.27 -6.19
N ILE A 66 -15.65 0.99 -5.86
CA ILE A 66 -14.80 0.03 -6.59
C ILE A 66 -15.35 -0.30 -7.99
N ASP A 67 -16.66 -0.45 -8.12
CA ASP A 67 -17.33 -0.65 -9.42
C ASP A 67 -17.23 0.57 -10.33
N THR A 68 -17.05 1.77 -9.76
CA THR A 68 -16.92 3.03 -10.52
C THR A 68 -15.48 3.45 -10.80
N ASN A 69 -14.50 3.01 -9.98
CA ASN A 69 -13.08 3.30 -10.18
C ASN A 69 -12.29 2.17 -10.87
N GLY A 70 -12.87 0.97 -10.98
CA GLY A 70 -12.23 -0.16 -11.65
C GLY A 70 -11.01 -0.69 -10.89
N LEU A 71 -11.21 -1.17 -9.65
CA LEU A 71 -10.24 -1.85 -8.77
C LEU A 71 -8.80 -1.95 -9.32
N GLY A 72 -8.02 -0.89 -9.13
CA GLY A 72 -6.63 -0.87 -9.55
C GLY A 72 -5.87 -2.06 -8.96
N ALA A 73 -4.95 -2.63 -9.72
CA ALA A 73 -4.19 -3.80 -9.31
C ALA A 73 -3.43 -3.63 -7.99
N VAL A 74 -2.98 -2.41 -7.73
CA VAL A 74 -2.32 -2.05 -6.48
C VAL A 74 -3.29 -2.14 -5.30
N GLN A 75 -4.50 -1.60 -5.46
CA GLN A 75 -5.53 -1.65 -4.43
C GLN A 75 -5.91 -3.10 -4.11
N LEU A 76 -6.09 -3.93 -5.15
CA LEU A 76 -6.39 -5.36 -4.97
C LEU A 76 -5.28 -6.05 -4.16
N ILE A 77 -4.02 -5.84 -4.54
CA ILE A 77 -2.90 -6.49 -3.85
C ILE A 77 -2.75 -5.96 -2.42
N GLY A 78 -2.71 -4.64 -2.22
CA GLY A 78 -2.57 -4.03 -0.89
C GLY A 78 -3.72 -4.42 0.05
N GLU A 79 -4.92 -3.91 -0.25
CA GLU A 79 -6.06 -3.95 0.69
C GLU A 79 -6.68 -5.34 0.82
N TYR A 80 -6.70 -6.14 -0.25
CA TYR A 80 -7.48 -7.39 -0.28
C TYR A 80 -6.64 -8.66 -0.20
N ILE A 81 -5.35 -8.60 -0.53
CA ILE A 81 -4.44 -9.76 -0.41
C ILE A 81 -3.53 -9.61 0.80
N LEU A 82 -2.91 -8.45 0.99
CA LEU A 82 -1.81 -8.28 1.92
C LEU A 82 -2.24 -7.73 3.29
N ASP A 83 -3.23 -6.84 3.35
CA ASP A 83 -3.64 -6.22 4.63
C ASP A 83 -4.41 -7.17 5.56
N ILE A 84 -4.89 -8.30 5.04
CA ILE A 84 -5.49 -9.38 5.85
C ILE A 84 -4.46 -10.25 6.57
N ILE A 85 -3.17 -10.04 6.31
CA ILE A 85 -2.08 -10.82 6.91
C ILE A 85 -1.64 -10.15 8.21
N GLU A 86 -1.93 -10.81 9.33
CA GLU A 86 -1.45 -10.41 10.65
C GLU A 86 0.07 -10.61 10.76
N ASP A 87 0.72 -9.69 11.48
CA ASP A 87 2.14 -9.81 11.79
C ASP A 87 2.40 -10.84 12.91
N ASP A 88 3.63 -11.36 12.95
CA ASP A 88 4.07 -12.29 13.98
C ASP A 88 4.85 -11.59 15.12
N VAL A 89 5.06 -12.32 16.21
CA VAL A 89 5.81 -11.82 17.39
C VAL A 89 7.28 -11.47 17.11
N LYS A 90 7.80 -11.81 15.92
CA LYS A 90 9.16 -11.48 15.47
C LYS A 90 9.17 -10.33 14.47
N HIS A 91 8.01 -9.72 14.21
CA HIS A 91 7.80 -8.64 13.26
C HIS A 91 8.25 -8.98 11.84
N LEU A 92 8.08 -10.23 11.40
CA LEU A 92 8.52 -10.65 10.07
C LEU A 92 7.79 -9.89 8.96
N TRP A 93 6.50 -9.60 9.16
CA TRP A 93 5.69 -8.88 8.17
C TRP A 93 6.10 -7.41 8.08
N HIS A 94 6.23 -6.76 9.23
CA HIS A 94 6.78 -5.40 9.34
C HIS A 94 8.15 -5.28 8.66
N LYS A 95 9.07 -6.21 8.92
CA LYS A 95 10.39 -6.22 8.26
C LYS A 95 10.29 -6.32 6.74
N ARG A 96 9.36 -7.13 6.21
CA ARG A 96 9.13 -7.24 4.76
C ARG A 96 8.55 -5.95 4.18
N ARG A 97 7.57 -5.32 4.87
CA ARG A 97 7.02 -4.01 4.52
C ARG A 97 8.12 -2.95 4.47
N ILE A 98 9.02 -2.92 5.45
CA ILE A 98 10.18 -2.00 5.48
C ILE A 98 11.15 -2.26 4.32
N CYS A 99 11.47 -3.51 4.00
CA CYS A 99 12.29 -3.83 2.83
C CYS A 99 11.63 -3.39 1.52
N PHE A 100 10.30 -3.56 1.41
CA PHE A 100 9.52 -3.06 0.29
C PHE A 100 9.61 -1.53 0.19
N MET A 101 9.43 -0.80 1.29
CA MET A 101 9.55 0.66 1.34
C MET A 101 10.96 1.13 0.96
N GLN A 102 12.01 0.45 1.46
CA GLN A 102 13.40 0.74 1.12
C GLN A 102 13.62 0.67 -0.39
N ASP A 103 13.15 -0.41 -1.03
CA ASP A 103 13.35 -0.60 -2.46
C ASP A 103 12.48 0.33 -3.30
N MET A 104 11.30 0.71 -2.82
CA MET A 104 10.47 1.75 -3.42
C MET A 104 11.16 3.10 -3.40
N ILE A 105 11.67 3.55 -2.26
CA ILE A 105 12.40 4.83 -2.12
C ILE A 105 13.63 4.88 -3.05
N ARG A 106 14.22 3.72 -3.37
CA ARG A 106 15.34 3.65 -4.33
C ARG A 106 14.95 3.91 -5.77
N GLU A 107 13.70 3.64 -6.14
CA GLU A 107 13.19 3.79 -7.50
C GLU A 107 12.47 5.13 -7.70
N LEU A 108 12.04 5.79 -6.61
CA LEU A 108 11.42 7.11 -6.64
C LEU A 108 12.43 8.21 -7.02
N ASP A 109 11.93 9.24 -7.72
CA ASP A 109 12.71 10.40 -8.12
C ASP A 109 13.18 11.19 -6.89
N MET A 110 14.47 11.50 -6.83
CA MET A 110 15.09 12.24 -5.72
C MET A 110 14.46 13.60 -5.46
N LYS A 111 13.76 14.21 -6.44
CA LYS A 111 13.01 15.46 -6.26
C LYS A 111 12.01 15.39 -5.10
N TYR A 112 11.46 14.21 -4.83
CA TYR A 112 10.47 13.99 -3.77
C TYR A 112 11.07 14.11 -2.36
N PHE A 113 12.38 13.88 -2.24
CA PHE A 113 13.09 13.88 -0.95
C PHE A 113 14.04 15.07 -0.80
N ALA A 114 14.01 16.03 -1.73
CA ALA A 114 14.87 17.21 -1.66
C ALA A 114 14.66 17.99 -0.35
N PRO A 115 15.73 18.51 0.28
CA PRO A 115 17.11 18.57 -0.21
C PRO A 115 18.02 17.39 0.21
N ALA A 116 17.47 16.25 0.68
CA ALA A 116 18.30 15.11 1.07
C ALA A 116 19.09 14.55 -0.12
N SER A 117 20.34 14.18 0.15
CA SER A 117 21.16 13.41 -0.80
C SER A 117 20.77 11.94 -0.80
N LYS A 118 21.13 11.23 -1.89
CA LYS A 118 20.88 9.79 -2.00
C LYS A 118 21.52 8.99 -0.87
N GLU A 119 22.75 9.34 -0.50
CA GLU A 119 23.49 8.70 0.59
C GLU A 119 22.77 8.86 1.95
N GLN A 120 22.24 10.05 2.24
CA GLN A 120 21.48 10.29 3.47
C GLN A 120 20.19 9.46 3.51
N ILE A 121 19.50 9.31 2.38
CA ILE A 121 18.30 8.49 2.26
C ILE A 121 18.64 7.02 2.46
N ASP A 122 19.68 6.51 1.79
CA ASP A 122 20.08 5.11 1.89
C ASP A 122 20.56 4.76 3.31
N ASP A 123 21.33 5.63 3.95
CA ASP A 123 21.74 5.50 5.35
C ASP A 123 20.54 5.49 6.31
N PHE A 124 19.53 6.33 6.07
CA PHE A 124 18.31 6.33 6.87
C PHE A 124 17.47 5.07 6.67
N ALA A 125 17.25 4.66 5.42
CA ALA A 125 16.51 3.43 5.12
C ALA A 125 17.22 2.19 5.72
N GLN A 126 18.56 2.17 5.72
CA GLN A 126 19.32 1.11 6.37
C GLN A 126 19.21 1.17 7.91
N ALA A 127 19.18 2.37 8.49
CA ALA A 127 18.92 2.56 9.91
C ALA A 127 17.53 2.04 10.31
N ALA A 128 16.51 2.22 9.45
CA ALA A 128 15.16 1.70 9.69
C ALA A 128 15.16 0.16 9.75
N ILE A 129 15.85 -0.51 8.83
CA ILE A 129 16.03 -1.98 8.90
C ILE A 129 16.70 -2.38 10.22
N ASN A 130 17.75 -1.66 10.62
CA ASN A 130 18.45 -1.96 11.88
C ASN A 130 17.55 -1.77 13.10
N PHE A 131 16.64 -0.78 13.08
CA PHE A 131 15.63 -0.57 14.11
C PHE A 131 14.69 -1.77 14.22
N TRP A 132 14.07 -2.19 13.12
CA TRP A 132 13.18 -3.36 13.11
C TRP A 132 13.90 -4.69 13.38
N ASP A 133 15.20 -4.76 13.14
CA ASP A 133 16.05 -5.88 13.54
C ASP A 133 16.45 -5.88 15.02
N GLY A 134 16.06 -4.87 15.80
CA GLY A 134 16.45 -4.73 17.21
C GLY A 134 17.94 -4.39 17.40
N LYS A 135 18.62 -3.93 16.34
CA LYS A 135 20.04 -3.52 16.36
C LYS A 135 20.23 -2.06 16.74
N MET A 136 19.13 -1.31 16.91
CA MET A 136 19.12 0.11 17.25
C MET A 136 18.18 0.35 18.43
N THR A 137 18.57 1.25 19.34
CA THR A 137 17.70 1.62 20.47
C THR A 137 16.59 2.57 20.01
N ILE A 138 15.50 2.63 20.78
CA ILE A 138 14.41 3.59 20.53
C ILE A 138 14.93 5.04 20.61
N GLN A 139 15.88 5.34 21.50
CA GLN A 139 16.47 6.69 21.59
C GLN A 139 17.25 7.05 20.32
N ASP A 140 18.05 6.13 19.80
CA ASP A 140 18.84 6.33 18.58
C ASP A 140 17.93 6.49 17.35
N ALA A 141 16.89 5.66 17.25
CA ALA A 141 15.88 5.75 16.19
C ALA A 141 15.19 7.13 16.20
N LYS A 142 14.73 7.59 17.38
CA LYS A 142 14.14 8.93 17.54
C LYS A 142 15.11 10.06 17.19
N ALA A 143 16.40 9.90 17.48
CA ALA A 143 17.41 10.89 17.10
C ALA A 143 17.65 10.92 15.58
N LYS A 144 17.70 9.74 14.95
CA LYS A 144 17.86 9.57 13.50
C LYS A 144 16.65 10.15 12.75
N LEU A 145 15.43 9.85 13.19
CA LEU A 145 14.19 10.40 12.66
C LEU A 145 14.20 11.94 12.68
N ARG A 146 14.46 12.55 13.84
CA ARG A 146 14.57 14.02 13.98
C ARG A 146 15.68 14.65 13.14
N SER A 147 16.77 13.92 12.93
CA SER A 147 17.84 14.37 12.04
C SER A 147 17.35 14.40 10.60
N MET A 148 16.68 13.34 10.16
CA MET A 148 16.15 13.26 8.80
C MET A 148 15.06 14.30 8.54
N GLU A 149 14.10 14.47 9.44
CA GLU A 149 13.06 15.52 9.37
C GLU A 149 13.66 16.91 9.06
N LYS A 150 14.77 17.25 9.72
CA LYS A 150 15.50 18.51 9.48
C LYS A 150 16.17 18.55 8.12
N ILE A 151 16.77 17.45 7.68
CA ILE A 151 17.45 17.34 6.39
C ILE A 151 16.45 17.54 5.26
N ILE A 152 15.32 16.82 5.27
CA ILE A 152 14.28 16.93 4.25
C ILE A 152 13.43 18.21 4.41
N GLN A 153 13.66 18.98 5.48
CA GLN A 153 12.92 20.21 5.80
C GLN A 153 11.40 19.97 5.86
N LYS A 154 10.97 18.90 6.56
CA LYS A 154 9.54 18.62 6.73
C LYS A 154 8.91 19.72 7.58
N ASP A 155 7.84 20.32 7.09
CA ASP A 155 7.02 21.24 7.88
C ASP A 155 6.14 20.40 8.82
N THR A 156 6.52 20.36 10.10
CA THR A 156 5.80 19.63 11.14
C THR A 156 4.58 20.37 11.67
N LEU A 157 4.34 21.61 11.23
CA LEU A 157 3.15 22.39 11.60
C LEU A 157 1.97 22.17 10.64
N LYS A 158 2.23 21.58 9.47
CA LYS A 158 1.22 21.20 8.49
C LYS A 158 0.93 19.71 8.57
N TYR A 159 0.13 19.32 9.56
CA TYR A 159 -0.31 17.94 9.73
C TYR A 159 -1.35 17.48 8.69
N SER A 160 -1.96 18.40 7.92
CA SER A 160 -3.07 18.09 7.02
C SER A 160 -2.68 17.69 5.60
N ASP A 161 -1.45 17.99 5.18
CA ASP A 161 -1.03 17.84 3.79
C ASP A 161 -0.07 16.65 3.70
N TRP A 162 -0.51 15.60 3.04
CA TRP A 162 0.29 14.40 2.83
C TRP A 162 1.45 14.73 1.90
N GLU A 163 2.67 14.29 2.22
CA GLU A 163 3.86 14.55 1.42
C GLU A 163 4.60 13.24 1.09
N PRO A 164 5.27 13.15 -0.09
CA PRO A 164 6.07 11.97 -0.43
C PRO A 164 7.17 11.64 0.58
N LYS A 165 7.62 12.66 1.33
CA LYS A 165 8.63 12.55 2.38
C LYS A 165 8.15 11.75 3.58
N ASP A 166 6.85 11.73 3.84
CA ASP A 166 6.27 10.98 4.96
C ASP A 166 6.57 9.48 4.80
N PHE A 167 6.53 8.98 3.57
CA PHE A 167 6.88 7.59 3.26
C PHE A 167 8.30 7.20 3.72
N LEU A 168 9.27 8.12 3.61
CA LEU A 168 10.62 7.87 4.12
C LEU A 168 10.62 7.83 5.65
N LEU A 169 9.95 8.77 6.31
CA LEU A 169 9.97 8.92 7.77
C LEU A 169 9.27 7.75 8.49
N TRP A 170 8.16 7.27 7.94
CA TRP A 170 7.36 6.18 8.51
C TRP A 170 8.13 4.88 8.72
N MET A 171 9.20 4.65 7.95
CA MET A 171 10.02 3.44 8.08
C MET A 171 10.61 3.25 9.49
N MET A 172 10.72 4.31 10.28
CA MET A 172 11.34 4.30 11.60
C MET A 172 10.40 4.78 12.71
N GLU A 173 9.11 4.49 12.57
CA GLU A 173 8.09 4.74 13.58
C GLU A 173 7.85 3.53 14.49
N THR A 174 7.13 3.74 15.59
CA THR A 174 6.69 2.65 16.47
C THR A 174 5.66 1.76 15.78
N GLU A 175 5.53 0.50 16.20
CA GLU A 175 4.57 -0.48 15.65
C GLU A 175 3.15 0.06 15.48
N GLU A 176 2.51 0.57 16.53
CA GLU A 176 1.16 1.15 16.47
C GLU A 176 1.01 2.22 15.38
N VAL A 177 2.03 3.07 15.28
CA VAL A 177 2.06 4.18 14.33
C VAL A 177 2.34 3.66 12.92
N PHE A 178 3.22 2.67 12.78
CA PHE A 178 3.56 2.07 11.50
C PHE A 178 2.39 1.29 10.91
N ASP A 179 1.65 0.52 11.71
CA ASP A 179 0.46 -0.19 11.24
C ASP A 179 -0.62 0.80 10.77
N TRP A 180 -0.90 1.83 11.57
CA TRP A 180 -1.84 2.88 11.16
C TRP A 180 -1.38 3.61 9.89
N MET A 181 -0.10 3.95 9.80
CA MET A 181 0.48 4.55 8.59
C MET A 181 0.46 3.58 7.42
N TRP A 182 0.56 2.27 7.67
CA TRP A 182 0.53 1.30 6.61
C TRP A 182 -0.85 1.29 5.95
N ASP A 183 -1.93 1.34 6.73
CA ASP A 183 -3.27 1.43 6.16
C ASP A 183 -3.48 2.73 5.34
N GLN A 184 -2.69 3.77 5.61
CA GLN A 184 -2.74 5.04 4.91
C GLN A 184 -1.67 5.18 3.82
N TRP A 185 -0.70 4.27 3.72
CA TRP A 185 0.49 4.54 2.90
C TRP A 185 0.17 4.59 1.41
N PHE A 186 -0.76 3.75 0.97
CA PHE A 186 -1.14 3.66 -0.43
C PHE A 186 -1.81 4.95 -0.91
N GLU A 187 -2.78 5.45 -0.13
CA GLU A 187 -3.46 6.72 -0.40
C GLU A 187 -2.47 7.87 -0.51
N CYS A 188 -1.38 7.82 0.28
CA CYS A 188 -0.41 8.90 0.38
C CYS A 188 0.39 9.03 -0.87
N ILE A 189 0.98 7.92 -1.26
CA ILE A 189 1.90 7.94 -2.35
C ILE A 189 1.13 8.10 -3.66
N HIS A 190 -0.08 7.55 -3.75
CA HIS A 190 -0.98 7.81 -4.87
C HIS A 190 -1.38 9.29 -4.97
N ALA A 191 -1.71 9.95 -3.87
CA ALA A 191 -2.06 11.38 -3.88
C ALA A 191 -0.86 12.29 -4.19
N CYS A 192 0.33 11.91 -3.72
CA CYS A 192 1.49 12.80 -3.69
C CYS A 192 2.53 12.54 -4.80
N ILE A 193 2.47 11.37 -5.46
CA ILE A 193 3.39 10.98 -6.55
C ILE A 193 2.60 10.84 -7.86
N PRO A 194 2.48 11.91 -8.65
CA PRO A 194 1.57 11.97 -9.80
C PRO A 194 1.99 11.16 -11.04
N ASP A 195 3.15 10.51 -11.04
CA ASP A 195 3.65 9.77 -12.20
C ASP A 195 3.02 8.37 -12.30
N LYS A 196 2.50 8.01 -13.49
CA LYS A 196 2.04 6.66 -13.89
C LYS A 196 3.06 5.53 -13.70
N CYS A 197 4.28 5.88 -13.28
CA CYS A 197 5.22 4.97 -12.69
C CYS A 197 4.70 4.30 -11.43
N ASN A 198 3.63 4.80 -10.79
CA ASN A 198 3.07 4.20 -9.59
C ASN A 198 2.71 2.73 -9.82
N ASP A 199 1.71 2.42 -10.64
CA ASP A 199 1.14 1.07 -10.62
C ASP A 199 2.11 0.00 -11.11
N GLU A 200 2.83 0.22 -12.21
CA GLU A 200 3.80 -0.79 -12.71
C GLU A 200 4.95 -1.03 -11.72
N LEU A 201 5.49 0.04 -11.11
CA LEU A 201 6.53 -0.08 -10.09
C LEU A 201 6.00 -0.77 -8.84
N TRP A 202 4.79 -0.40 -8.39
CA TRP A 202 4.12 -1.02 -7.26
C TRP A 202 3.91 -2.49 -7.50
N ILE A 203 3.26 -2.85 -8.61
CA ILE A 203 3.00 -4.23 -9.00
C ILE A 203 4.33 -5.01 -9.02
N LYS A 204 5.38 -4.44 -9.61
CA LYS A 204 6.73 -5.05 -9.60
C LYS A 204 7.24 -5.26 -8.18
N MET A 205 7.11 -4.28 -7.28
CA MET A 205 7.58 -4.41 -5.90
C MET A 205 6.71 -5.37 -5.08
N PHE A 206 5.40 -5.39 -5.30
CA PHE A 206 4.51 -6.35 -4.68
C PHE A 206 4.89 -7.78 -5.07
N HIS A 207 5.09 -8.03 -6.35
CA HIS A 207 5.56 -9.34 -6.83
C HIS A 207 6.96 -9.67 -6.32
N LYS A 208 7.85 -8.68 -6.12
CA LYS A 208 9.18 -8.92 -5.56
C LYS A 208 9.13 -9.32 -4.09
N HIS A 209 8.31 -8.62 -3.29
CA HIS A 209 8.33 -8.76 -1.83
C HIS A 209 7.26 -9.68 -1.28
N PHE A 210 6.19 -9.95 -2.03
CA PHE A 210 4.99 -10.68 -1.59
C PHE A 210 4.50 -11.72 -2.62
N HIS A 211 5.42 -12.25 -3.42
CA HIS A 211 5.11 -13.23 -4.47
C HIS A 211 4.29 -14.41 -3.95
N ASP A 212 4.73 -14.99 -2.83
CA ASP A 212 4.17 -16.23 -2.30
C ASP A 212 2.74 -16.01 -1.80
N GLU A 213 2.48 -14.87 -1.16
CA GLU A 213 1.15 -14.48 -0.68
C GLU A 213 0.20 -14.21 -1.85
N ILE A 214 0.67 -13.47 -2.86
CA ILE A 214 -0.11 -13.18 -4.07
C ILE A 214 -0.44 -14.48 -4.80
N LYS A 215 0.56 -15.37 -4.96
CA LYS A 215 0.37 -16.67 -5.61
C LYS A 215 -0.57 -17.57 -4.82
N ALA A 216 -0.38 -17.69 -3.51
CA ALA A 216 -1.26 -18.45 -2.64
C ALA A 216 -2.69 -17.92 -2.69
N TRP A 217 -2.88 -16.59 -2.78
CA TRP A 217 -4.19 -16.01 -3.01
C TRP A 217 -4.73 -16.41 -4.37
N ILE A 218 -3.95 -16.29 -5.47
CA ILE A 218 -4.39 -16.67 -6.83
C ILE A 218 -4.84 -18.13 -6.91
N ASP A 219 -4.08 -19.04 -6.31
CA ASP A 219 -4.27 -20.49 -6.44
C ASP A 219 -5.43 -21.05 -5.60
N LYS A 220 -5.96 -20.28 -4.63
CA LYS A 220 -7.15 -20.65 -3.82
C LYS A 220 -8.44 -20.75 -4.63
#